data_AF-A0A8X6J0P6-F1
#
_entry.id   AF-A0A8X6J0P6-F1
#
_cell.length_a   1.000
_cell.length_b   1.000
_cell.length_c   1.000
_cell.angle_alpha   90.00
_cell.angle_beta   90.00
_cell.angle_gamma   90.00
#
_symmetry.space_group_name_H-M   'P 1'
#
loop_
_entity.id
_entity.type
_entity.pdbx_description
1 polymer ?
#
loop_
_entity_poly.entity_id
_entity_poly.type
_entity_poly.pdbx_seq_one_letter_code
_entity_poly.pdbx_strand_id
1 'polypeptide(L)'
;MPVISLLNGSKICDLWSLDILGIRDLVENKTRMDIDDDTVSFFEKTVKFNQGRYEVNLPGVEGHPKLLDLQFQSEKRLNTMTFKLISTGKFDSYDKILKEWEQLGIIEQVPINIKGVNLSQQKCRYLPHRAVFKESSLTTKIRPVFDASAKDENSISLNQCLATGPNYIEMIPSILNKFRKNRLGVISDIRKAFLQISTSPTDYLRFLWWENYEKREIKIYRHCRVVFGLSSSPFLLMATIYHHLEKERNDVAVKLKDSFYVDNVVASVQNEIELQRFQTIACQVMSKAGFELTGWVSSTEQQNQEKTKCSVFGLLWEPNTDLLTCDLRNISTELNDTCSKRQLLSISQKIFDPIGFTAPVTLIPKLLMQKAWKNYELTWDQKLPPEIVEEFKNWLASLEFLKLIQIPRYFGGSVDESTTTLHMFSDASGKAFAACVFLRIECDNKVKIKLVQAKSRVPPLKKDPITKTKTEMSIPKLELLAAVIGTRLVRSVKTSLNIHSIQTFYWTYSKVVLCRIKNSGTWKTFVRNRIKEIHSSSSKEDWYYVPSHMNAADIASRGCNAQTLFSLCWWEGPIWLKNRSS
;
A
#
# COMPACT_ATOMS: atom_id res chain seq x y z
N MET A 1 3.93 7.30 1.45
CA MET A 1 3.33 7.94 2.64
C MET A 1 3.35 6.92 3.76
N PRO A 2 3.81 7.26 4.98
CA PRO A 2 3.65 6.35 6.11
C PRO A 2 2.15 6.21 6.40
N VAL A 3 1.71 4.98 6.66
CA VAL A 3 0.34 4.58 7.03
C VAL A 3 -0.27 5.45 8.15
N ILE A 4 0.59 6.12 8.92
CA ILE A 4 0.24 7.05 10.00
C ILE A 4 -0.68 8.19 9.55
N SER A 5 -0.58 8.71 8.31
CA SER A 5 -1.46 9.82 7.88
C SER A 5 -2.92 9.39 7.64
N LEU A 6 -3.20 8.09 7.49
CA LEU A 6 -4.54 7.53 7.33
C LEU A 6 -5.25 7.27 8.66
N LEU A 7 -4.53 7.33 9.80
CA LEU A 7 -5.04 6.90 11.11
C LEU A 7 -5.48 8.06 12.02
N ASN A 8 -5.44 9.30 11.55
CA ASN A 8 -5.78 10.48 12.37
C ASN A 8 -7.30 10.64 12.63
N GLY A 9 -8.16 9.74 12.16
CA GLY A 9 -9.62 9.81 12.38
C GLY A 9 -10.36 8.49 12.59
N SER A 10 -9.71 7.33 12.48
CA SER A 10 -10.35 6.02 12.64
C SER A 10 -10.40 5.57 14.11
N LYS A 11 -11.52 5.00 14.57
CA LYS A 11 -11.59 4.38 15.90
C LYS A 11 -10.71 3.13 15.88
N ILE A 12 -9.95 2.90 16.96
CA ILE A 12 -8.98 1.80 17.08
C ILE A 12 -9.57 0.42 16.82
N CYS A 13 -10.85 0.26 17.20
CA CYS A 13 -11.62 -0.95 16.98
C CYS A 13 -11.63 -1.33 15.49
N ASP A 14 -11.60 -0.33 14.60
CA ASP A 14 -11.62 -0.50 13.15
C ASP A 14 -10.35 -1.20 12.66
N LEU A 15 -9.20 -0.98 13.31
CA LEU A 15 -7.90 -1.59 12.96
C LEU A 15 -7.91 -3.13 12.98
N TRP A 16 -8.82 -3.72 13.77
CA TRP A 16 -8.97 -5.16 14.00
C TRP A 16 -10.41 -5.64 13.80
N SER A 17 -11.31 -4.75 13.40
CA SER A 17 -12.68 -5.16 13.12
C SER A 17 -12.69 -6.08 11.91
N LEU A 18 -13.70 -6.95 11.84
CA LEU A 18 -13.94 -7.80 10.66
C LEU A 18 -14.04 -6.94 9.38
N ASP A 19 -14.36 -5.65 9.54
CA ASP A 19 -14.59 -4.65 8.50
C ASP A 19 -13.29 -4.26 7.74
N ILE A 20 -12.11 -4.22 8.39
CA ILE A 20 -10.79 -4.09 7.72
C ILE A 20 -10.27 -5.46 7.23
N LEU A 21 -10.91 -6.56 7.63
CA LEU A 21 -10.59 -7.93 7.19
C LEU A 21 -11.29 -8.32 5.87
N GLY A 22 -11.90 -7.36 5.17
CA GLY A 22 -12.72 -7.62 3.97
C GLY A 22 -14.01 -8.37 4.30
N ILE A 23 -14.57 -8.11 5.49
CA ILE A 23 -15.83 -8.66 5.98
C ILE A 23 -16.65 -7.48 6.51
N ARG A 24 -17.05 -6.53 5.64
CA ARG A 24 -18.14 -5.60 5.96
C ARG A 24 -19.47 -6.31 5.82
N ASP A 25 -20.52 -5.73 6.41
CA ASP A 25 -21.88 -5.97 5.94
C ASP A 25 -21.97 -5.65 4.44
N LEU A 26 -22.65 -6.50 3.69
CA LEU A 26 -22.75 -6.42 2.22
C LEU A 26 -23.24 -5.05 1.73
N VAL A 27 -23.94 -4.29 2.57
CA VAL A 27 -24.50 -2.98 2.26
C VAL A 27 -23.40 -1.89 2.19
N GLU A 28 -22.52 -1.79 3.19
CA GLU A 28 -21.47 -0.75 3.20
C GLU A 28 -20.35 -0.99 2.17
N ASN A 29 -20.11 -2.26 1.80
CA ASN A 29 -19.21 -2.58 0.70
C ASN A 29 -19.81 -2.17 -0.64
N LYS A 30 -21.11 -2.42 -0.85
CA LYS A 30 -21.82 -1.96 -2.05
C LYS A 30 -21.77 -0.44 -2.16
N THR A 31 -22.16 0.29 -1.12
CA THR A 31 -22.16 1.76 -1.15
C THR A 31 -20.80 2.37 -1.49
N ARG A 32 -19.69 1.79 -0.99
CA ARG A 32 -18.34 2.27 -1.36
C ARG A 32 -17.98 1.93 -2.81
N MET A 33 -18.29 0.71 -3.25
CA MET A 33 -18.06 0.31 -4.65
C MET A 33 -18.87 1.19 -5.60
N ASP A 34 -20.11 1.52 -5.24
CA ASP A 34 -20.98 2.41 -6.02
C ASP A 34 -20.33 3.81 -6.15
N ILE A 35 -19.81 4.40 -5.05
CA ILE A 35 -19.10 5.69 -5.09
C ILE A 35 -17.82 5.61 -5.95
N ASP A 36 -17.06 4.52 -5.82
CA ASP A 36 -15.84 4.30 -6.59
C ASP A 36 -16.16 4.18 -8.10
N ASP A 37 -17.22 3.45 -8.46
CA ASP A 37 -17.71 3.27 -9.83
C ASP A 37 -18.25 4.59 -10.41
N ASP A 38 -19.01 5.36 -9.63
CA ASP A 38 -19.49 6.69 -10.01
C ASP A 38 -18.31 7.65 -10.26
N THR A 39 -17.27 7.58 -9.42
CA THR A 39 -16.06 8.40 -9.57
C THR A 39 -15.28 8.05 -10.84
N VAL A 40 -15.16 6.75 -11.15
CA VAL A 40 -14.55 6.28 -12.41
C VAL A 40 -15.39 6.72 -13.62
N SER A 41 -16.71 6.58 -13.55
CA SER A 41 -17.64 7.01 -14.62
C SER A 41 -17.55 8.51 -14.87
N PHE A 42 -17.47 9.33 -13.81
CA PHE A 42 -17.26 10.76 -13.92
C PHE A 42 -15.92 11.09 -14.60
N PHE A 43 -14.85 10.40 -14.22
CA PHE A 43 -13.54 10.57 -14.86
C PHE A 43 -13.59 10.24 -16.36
N GLU A 44 -14.11 9.08 -16.74
CA GLU A 44 -14.18 8.64 -18.15
C GLU A 44 -15.02 9.60 -19.02
N LYS A 45 -16.07 10.19 -18.47
CA LYS A 45 -16.92 11.18 -19.17
C LYS A 45 -16.25 12.54 -19.34
N THR A 46 -15.32 12.90 -18.47
CA THR A 46 -14.77 14.27 -18.40
C THR A 46 -13.32 14.38 -18.87
N VAL A 47 -12.58 13.28 -18.90
CA VAL A 47 -11.18 13.25 -19.33
C VAL A 47 -11.05 13.67 -20.80
N LYS A 48 -10.11 14.57 -21.07
CA LYS A 48 -9.80 15.06 -22.42
C LYS A 48 -8.32 14.94 -22.69
N PHE A 49 -7.94 14.85 -23.96
CA PHE A 49 -6.54 14.90 -24.38
C PHE A 49 -6.30 16.17 -25.16
N ASN A 50 -5.59 17.12 -24.55
CA ASN A 50 -5.36 18.47 -25.07
C ASN A 50 -3.85 18.74 -25.10
N GLN A 51 -3.33 19.22 -26.25
CA GLN A 51 -1.94 19.71 -26.36
C GLN A 51 -0.88 18.73 -25.84
N GLY A 52 -1.04 17.43 -26.14
CA GLY A 52 -0.08 16.39 -25.77
C GLY A 52 -0.16 15.92 -24.30
N ARG A 53 -1.19 16.32 -23.54
CA ARG A 53 -1.42 15.88 -22.16
C ARG A 53 -2.90 15.61 -21.90
N TYR A 54 -3.17 14.80 -20.88
CA TYR A 54 -4.53 14.62 -20.40
C TYR A 54 -4.97 15.76 -19.48
N GLU A 55 -6.22 16.16 -19.62
CA GLU A 55 -6.92 17.12 -18.77
C GLU A 55 -8.06 16.42 -18.04
N VAL A 56 -8.14 16.61 -16.73
CA VAL A 56 -9.10 15.95 -15.84
C VAL A 56 -9.86 16.94 -14.99
N ASN A 57 -11.06 16.56 -14.56
CA ASN A 57 -11.84 17.32 -13.60
C ASN A 57 -11.64 16.76 -12.18
N LEU A 58 -11.70 17.63 -11.17
CA LEU A 58 -11.70 17.17 -9.78
C LEU A 58 -13.04 16.49 -9.47
N PRO A 59 -13.05 15.27 -8.90
CA PRO A 59 -14.29 14.53 -8.63
C PRO A 59 -14.96 15.10 -7.36
N GLY A 60 -15.80 16.12 -7.55
CA GLY A 60 -16.55 16.75 -6.47
C GLY A 60 -17.65 15.83 -5.91
N VAL A 61 -17.79 15.80 -4.59
CA VAL A 61 -18.89 15.12 -3.90
C VAL A 61 -20.09 16.05 -3.81
N GLU A 62 -21.29 15.57 -4.13
CA GLU A 62 -22.50 16.39 -4.01
C GLU A 62 -22.93 16.61 -2.55
N GLY A 63 -23.65 17.71 -2.30
CA GLY A 63 -24.30 17.96 -1.00
C GLY A 63 -23.37 18.37 0.15
N HIS A 64 -22.10 18.66 -0.10
CA HIS A 64 -21.20 19.14 0.94
C HIS A 64 -21.51 20.60 1.36
N PRO A 65 -21.26 20.99 2.63
CA PRO A 65 -21.38 22.39 3.07
C PRO A 65 -20.55 23.38 2.24
N LYS A 66 -20.82 24.69 2.37
CA LYS A 66 -20.03 25.71 1.66
C LYS A 66 -18.56 25.65 2.07
N LEU A 67 -17.66 25.52 1.09
CA LEU A 67 -16.22 25.59 1.30
C LEU A 67 -15.79 27.04 1.51
N LEU A 68 -15.06 27.32 2.58
CA LEU A 68 -14.46 28.63 2.88
C LEU A 68 -13.14 28.82 2.13
N ASP A 69 -12.67 30.05 1.96
CA ASP A 69 -11.43 30.32 1.20
C ASP A 69 -10.14 29.94 1.94
N LEU A 70 -10.06 30.09 3.26
CA LEU A 70 -8.84 29.94 4.08
C LEU A 70 -7.64 30.84 3.68
N GLN A 71 -7.88 32.03 3.12
CA GLN A 71 -6.80 32.94 2.72
C GLN A 71 -5.92 33.33 3.92
N PHE A 72 -6.54 33.83 5.00
CA PHE A 72 -5.83 34.27 6.20
C PHE A 72 -5.02 33.16 6.87
N GLN A 73 -5.56 31.94 6.92
CA GLN A 73 -4.85 30.78 7.46
C GLN A 73 -3.66 30.40 6.58
N SER A 74 -3.83 30.44 5.26
CA SER A 74 -2.77 30.17 4.28
C SER A 74 -1.64 31.18 4.38
N GLU A 75 -1.94 32.46 4.60
CA GLU A 75 -0.95 33.53 4.76
C GLU A 75 -0.14 33.38 6.05
N LYS A 76 -0.79 33.04 7.18
CA LYS A 76 -0.09 32.71 8.43
C LYS A 76 0.89 31.56 8.23
N ARG A 77 0.44 30.48 7.57
CA ARG A 77 1.27 29.30 7.28
C ARG A 77 2.39 29.60 6.29
N LEU A 78 2.16 30.48 5.31
CA LEU A 78 3.18 30.97 4.39
C LEU A 78 4.31 31.67 5.17
N ASN A 79 3.98 32.58 6.08
CA ASN A 79 4.97 33.26 6.91
C ASN A 79 5.81 32.27 7.73
N THR A 80 5.17 31.35 8.47
CA THR A 80 5.87 30.34 9.27
C THR A 80 6.78 29.45 8.42
N MET A 81 6.29 29.01 7.27
CA MET A 81 7.06 28.17 6.35
C MET A 81 8.24 28.94 5.72
N THR A 82 8.05 30.22 5.42
CA THR A 82 9.10 31.10 4.89
C THR A 82 10.23 31.28 5.88
N PHE A 83 9.91 31.56 7.15
CA PHE A 83 10.92 31.63 8.21
C PHE A 83 11.75 30.35 8.30
N LYS A 84 11.10 29.17 8.18
CA LYS A 84 11.78 27.88 8.18
C LYS A 84 12.67 27.66 6.94
N LEU A 85 12.24 28.14 5.77
CA LEU A 85 13.05 28.05 4.54
C LEU A 85 14.29 28.94 4.61
N ILE A 86 14.14 30.16 5.12
CA ILE A 86 15.25 31.10 5.31
C ILE A 86 16.25 30.54 6.33
N SER A 87 15.77 30.10 7.49
CA SER A 87 16.65 29.55 8.53
C SER A 87 17.40 28.28 8.11
N THR A 88 16.90 27.57 7.10
CA THR A 88 17.56 26.38 6.54
C THR A 88 18.34 26.67 5.25
N GLY A 89 18.40 27.92 4.79
CA GLY A 89 19.10 28.30 3.54
C GLY A 89 18.45 27.73 2.27
N LYS A 90 17.15 27.41 2.31
CA LYS A 90 16.42 26.74 1.20
C LYS A 90 15.38 27.63 0.53
N PHE A 91 15.30 28.90 0.90
CA PHE A 91 14.34 29.86 0.35
C PHE A 91 14.48 30.00 -1.18
N ASP A 92 15.67 30.35 -1.67
CA ASP A 92 15.90 30.57 -3.11
C ASP A 92 15.68 29.31 -3.94
N SER A 93 16.01 28.14 -3.38
CA SER A 93 15.76 26.86 -4.04
C SER A 93 14.27 26.56 -4.18
N TYR A 94 13.46 26.95 -3.18
CA TYR A 94 12.00 26.79 -3.24
C TYR A 94 11.36 27.80 -4.18
N ASP A 95 11.81 29.06 -4.14
CA ASP A 95 11.37 30.12 -5.04
C ASP A 95 11.64 29.78 -6.51
N LYS A 96 12.85 29.29 -6.81
CA LYS A 96 13.22 28.81 -8.15
C LYS A 96 12.28 27.71 -8.66
N ILE A 97 11.83 26.80 -7.80
CA ILE A 97 10.87 25.74 -8.20
C ILE A 97 9.54 26.35 -8.62
N LEU A 98 9.02 27.33 -7.88
CA LEU A 98 7.74 27.96 -8.21
C LEU A 98 7.85 28.81 -9.48
N LYS A 99 8.97 29.50 -9.70
CA LYS A 99 9.26 30.20 -10.96
C LYS A 99 9.34 29.24 -12.15
N GLU A 100 9.99 28.08 -11.98
CA GLU A 100 9.99 27.02 -13.01
C GLU A 100 8.57 26.50 -13.27
N TRP A 101 7.75 26.34 -12.22
CA TRP A 101 6.35 25.91 -12.38
C TRP A 101 5.52 26.92 -13.16
N GLU A 102 5.72 28.21 -12.94
CA GLU A 102 5.05 29.28 -13.68
C GLU A 102 5.46 29.24 -15.17
N GLN A 103 6.76 29.15 -15.45
CA GLN A 103 7.28 29.04 -16.83
C GLN A 103 6.75 27.80 -17.57
N LEU A 104 6.57 26.68 -16.88
CA LEU A 104 6.05 25.44 -17.44
C LEU A 104 4.51 25.40 -17.54
N GLY A 105 3.81 26.47 -17.12
CA GLY A 105 2.35 26.50 -17.06
C GLY A 105 1.76 25.46 -16.10
N ILE A 106 2.51 25.06 -15.07
CA ILE A 106 2.03 24.20 -13.97
C ILE A 106 1.17 25.02 -13.01
N ILE A 107 1.55 26.29 -12.82
CA ILE A 107 0.82 27.30 -12.10
C ILE A 107 0.68 28.54 -12.97
N GLU A 108 -0.33 29.35 -12.70
CA GLU A 108 -0.48 30.67 -13.31
C GLU A 108 -0.89 31.69 -12.25
N GLN A 109 -0.48 32.94 -12.47
CA GLN A 109 -0.90 34.04 -11.62
C GLN A 109 -2.40 34.30 -11.81
N VAL A 110 -3.13 34.39 -10.69
CA VAL A 110 -4.54 34.79 -10.73
C VAL A 110 -4.61 36.29 -11.02
N PRO A 111 -5.34 36.73 -12.07
CA PRO A 111 -5.46 38.15 -12.39
C PRO A 111 -6.01 38.96 -11.21
N ILE A 112 -5.30 40.02 -10.82
CA ILE A 112 -5.76 40.97 -9.81
C ILE A 112 -6.61 42.02 -10.53
N ASN A 113 -7.91 42.07 -10.18
CA ASN A 113 -8.94 43.05 -10.59
C ASN A 113 -9.76 42.77 -11.86
N ILE A 114 -11.05 42.55 -11.65
CA ILE A 114 -12.05 43.46 -12.23
C ILE A 114 -12.65 44.24 -11.06
N LYS A 115 -12.43 45.57 -11.03
CA LYS A 115 -13.19 46.48 -10.17
C LYS A 115 -14.68 46.19 -10.37
N GLY A 116 -15.36 45.74 -9.32
CA GLY A 116 -16.79 45.39 -9.35
C GLY A 116 -17.13 43.93 -9.06
N VAL A 117 -16.15 43.03 -8.98
CA VAL A 117 -16.39 41.64 -8.55
C VAL A 117 -16.08 41.50 -7.06
N ASN A 118 -17.12 41.24 -6.27
CA ASN A 118 -16.97 40.93 -4.84
C ASN A 118 -16.22 39.60 -4.71
N LEU A 119 -14.92 39.63 -4.35
CA LEU A 119 -14.10 38.43 -4.12
C LEU A 119 -14.74 37.46 -3.10
N SER A 120 -15.57 38.00 -2.20
CA SER A 120 -16.39 37.26 -1.23
C SER A 120 -17.48 36.36 -1.84
N GLN A 121 -17.79 36.50 -3.13
CA GLN A 121 -18.79 35.72 -3.85
C GLN A 121 -18.19 34.64 -4.78
N GLN A 122 -16.88 34.64 -5.04
CA GLN A 122 -16.25 33.58 -5.83
C GLN A 122 -16.02 32.31 -4.99
N LYS A 123 -16.44 31.16 -5.52
CA LYS A 123 -16.12 29.84 -4.96
C LYS A 123 -14.61 29.57 -5.14
N CYS A 124 -13.79 29.98 -4.18
CA CYS A 124 -12.34 29.78 -4.22
C CYS A 124 -11.80 29.14 -2.93
N ARG A 125 -10.59 28.58 -3.00
CA ARG A 125 -9.88 27.98 -1.86
C ARG A 125 -8.38 28.22 -2.00
N TYR A 126 -7.78 28.70 -0.93
CA TYR A 126 -6.33 28.84 -0.76
C TYR A 126 -5.80 27.63 0.01
N LEU A 127 -4.82 26.96 -0.60
CA LEU A 127 -4.16 25.80 -0.04
C LEU A 127 -2.86 26.25 0.64
N PRO A 128 -2.72 26.06 1.96
CA PRO A 128 -1.43 26.18 2.60
C PRO A 128 -0.46 25.16 2.01
N HIS A 129 0.83 25.50 1.94
CA HIS A 129 1.84 24.59 1.40
C HIS A 129 3.09 24.54 2.25
N ARG A 130 3.89 23.49 2.05
CA ARG A 130 5.15 23.26 2.74
C ARG A 130 6.16 22.53 1.87
N ALA A 131 7.43 22.79 2.12
CA ALA A 131 8.53 22.03 1.54
C ALA A 131 8.68 20.66 2.22
N VAL A 132 8.71 19.61 1.40
CA VAL A 132 9.15 18.26 1.81
C VAL A 132 10.52 17.99 1.19
N PHE A 133 11.49 17.69 2.04
CA PHE A 133 12.86 17.38 1.63
C PHE A 133 13.02 15.88 1.46
N LYS A 134 13.42 15.45 0.26
CA LYS A 134 13.71 14.04 -0.05
C LYS A 134 15.11 13.98 -0.64
N GLU A 135 16.12 13.97 0.21
CA GLU A 135 17.54 13.98 -0.20
C GLU A 135 17.92 12.75 -1.01
N SER A 136 17.22 11.63 -0.80
CA SER A 136 17.36 10.39 -1.59
C SER A 136 16.74 10.46 -3.00
N SER A 137 15.96 11.50 -3.30
CA SER A 137 15.32 11.72 -4.60
C SER A 137 16.35 12.18 -5.64
N LEU A 138 16.53 11.41 -6.71
CA LEU A 138 17.43 11.77 -7.82
C LEU A 138 16.92 12.98 -8.61
N THR A 139 15.59 13.14 -8.73
CA THR A 139 14.95 14.10 -9.64
C THR A 139 14.56 15.41 -8.98
N THR A 140 14.11 15.39 -7.72
CA THR A 140 13.68 16.62 -7.02
C THR A 140 13.88 16.49 -5.52
N LYS A 141 14.87 17.23 -4.99
CA LYS A 141 15.25 17.22 -3.57
C LYS A 141 14.26 17.97 -2.68
N ILE A 142 13.57 18.99 -3.22
CA ILE A 142 12.55 19.77 -2.52
C ILE A 142 11.22 19.64 -3.27
N ARG A 143 10.16 19.20 -2.57
CA ARG A 143 8.83 19.04 -3.17
C ARG A 143 7.84 19.96 -2.45
N PRO A 144 7.26 20.96 -3.14
CA PRO A 144 6.10 21.70 -2.62
C PRO A 144 4.92 20.74 -2.44
N VAL A 145 4.36 20.68 -1.24
CA VAL A 145 3.18 19.87 -0.91
C VAL A 145 2.09 20.75 -0.34
N PHE A 146 0.91 20.66 -0.93
CA PHE A 146 -0.26 21.46 -0.58
C PHE A 146 -1.14 20.70 0.41
N ASP A 147 -1.76 21.43 1.34
CA ASP A 147 -2.57 20.86 2.40
C ASP A 147 -4.06 21.08 2.13
N ALA A 148 -4.63 20.19 1.32
CA ALA A 148 -6.06 20.17 1.04
C ALA A 148 -6.90 19.60 2.20
N SER A 149 -6.25 19.15 3.28
CA SER A 149 -6.90 18.76 4.53
C SER A 149 -7.05 19.91 5.53
N ALA A 150 -6.41 21.05 5.26
CA ALA A 150 -6.55 22.26 6.07
C ALA A 150 -8.02 22.68 6.16
N LYS A 151 -8.47 23.06 7.36
CA LYS A 151 -9.81 23.54 7.69
C LYS A 151 -9.78 24.31 9.01
N ASP A 152 -10.74 25.20 9.20
CA ASP A 152 -11.08 25.80 10.49
C ASP A 152 -12.06 24.90 11.26
N GLU A 153 -12.23 25.14 12.57
CA GLU A 153 -12.96 24.28 13.51
C GLU A 153 -14.36 23.88 13.05
N ASN A 154 -15.07 24.79 12.37
CA ASN A 154 -16.45 24.59 11.88
C ASN A 154 -16.57 24.52 10.35
N SER A 155 -15.46 24.26 9.65
CA SER A 155 -15.44 24.19 8.19
C SER A 155 -15.06 22.79 7.69
N ILE A 156 -15.36 22.52 6.43
CA ILE A 156 -14.93 21.30 5.74
C ILE A 156 -13.59 21.54 5.01
N SER A 157 -12.82 20.47 4.85
CA SER A 157 -11.61 20.51 4.02
C SER A 157 -11.94 20.22 2.55
N LEU A 158 -11.05 20.65 1.64
CA LEU A 158 -11.21 20.34 0.22
C LEU A 158 -11.18 18.82 0.00
N ASN A 159 -10.33 18.09 0.72
CA ASN A 159 -10.28 16.62 0.66
C ASN A 159 -11.59 15.93 1.10
N GLN A 160 -12.41 16.57 1.94
CA GLN A 160 -13.74 16.08 2.30
C GLN A 160 -14.80 16.37 1.22
N CYS A 161 -14.50 17.29 0.29
CA CYS A 161 -15.36 17.65 -0.84
C CYS A 161 -15.02 16.85 -2.11
N LEU A 162 -13.96 16.04 -2.07
CA LEU A 162 -13.46 15.29 -3.22
C LEU A 162 -13.60 13.78 -2.97
N ALA A 163 -14.13 13.06 -3.94
CA ALA A 163 -14.11 11.61 -3.91
C ALA A 163 -12.66 11.12 -4.06
N THR A 164 -12.22 10.23 -3.18
CA THR A 164 -10.87 9.64 -3.23
C THR A 164 -10.66 8.75 -4.45
N GLY A 165 -11.75 8.18 -4.97
CA GLY A 165 -11.71 7.07 -5.91
C GLY A 165 -11.21 5.76 -5.28
N PRO A 166 -11.04 4.70 -6.10
CA PRO A 166 -10.61 3.39 -5.66
C PRO A 166 -9.26 3.39 -4.93
N ASN A 167 -9.13 2.55 -3.90
CA ASN A 167 -7.87 2.40 -3.18
C ASN A 167 -6.95 1.35 -3.83
N TYR A 168 -5.93 1.82 -4.54
CA TYR A 168 -4.99 0.94 -5.24
C TYR A 168 -3.92 0.29 -4.34
N ILE A 169 -3.81 0.63 -3.04
CA ILE A 169 -2.81 0.04 -2.12
C ILE A 169 -2.90 -1.50 -2.09
N GLU A 170 -4.12 -2.04 -2.23
CA GLU A 170 -4.36 -3.49 -2.22
C GLU A 170 -3.72 -4.22 -3.42
N MET A 171 -3.31 -3.49 -4.47
CA MET A 171 -2.61 -4.05 -5.63
C MET A 171 -1.13 -4.30 -5.38
N ILE A 172 -0.50 -3.69 -4.36
CA ILE A 172 0.95 -3.80 -4.13
C ILE A 172 1.43 -5.26 -4.07
N PRO A 173 0.79 -6.17 -3.30
CA PRO A 173 1.24 -7.57 -3.25
C PRO A 173 1.13 -8.27 -4.61
N SER A 174 0.11 -7.93 -5.40
CA SER A 174 -0.09 -8.46 -6.76
C SER A 174 1.06 -8.05 -7.68
N ILE A 175 1.41 -6.76 -7.68
CA ILE A 175 2.50 -6.23 -8.50
C ILE A 175 3.85 -6.80 -8.04
N LEU A 176 4.09 -6.92 -6.73
CA LEU A 176 5.29 -7.59 -6.23
C LEU A 176 5.35 -9.07 -6.63
N ASN A 177 4.24 -9.79 -6.63
CA ASN A 177 4.22 -11.18 -7.10
C ASN A 177 4.55 -11.26 -8.60
N LYS A 178 3.99 -10.36 -9.43
CA LYS A 178 4.36 -10.24 -10.87
C LYS A 178 5.83 -9.86 -11.04
N PHE A 179 6.33 -8.97 -10.19
CA PHE A 179 7.74 -8.59 -10.15
C PHE A 179 8.63 -9.79 -9.85
N ARG A 180 8.17 -10.76 -9.06
CA ARG A 180 8.89 -11.98 -8.71
C ARG A 180 8.78 -13.11 -9.74
N LYS A 181 7.92 -12.96 -10.74
CA LYS A 181 7.58 -14.03 -11.70
C LYS A 181 8.71 -14.39 -12.67
N ASN A 182 9.30 -13.41 -13.35
CA ASN A 182 10.25 -13.67 -14.44
C ASN A 182 11.71 -13.42 -14.02
N ARG A 183 12.67 -13.89 -14.82
CA ARG A 183 14.10 -13.93 -14.47
C ARG A 183 14.74 -12.57 -14.22
N LEU A 184 14.39 -11.53 -14.95
CA LEU A 184 14.97 -10.19 -14.80
C LEU A 184 13.92 -9.23 -14.23
N GLY A 185 14.27 -8.53 -13.15
CA GLY A 185 13.47 -7.45 -12.60
C GLY A 185 13.81 -6.12 -13.28
N VAL A 186 12.83 -5.25 -13.45
CA VAL A 186 13.01 -3.88 -13.91
C VAL A 186 12.04 -2.93 -13.20
N ILE A 187 12.54 -1.77 -12.80
CA ILE A 187 11.73 -0.68 -12.24
C ILE A 187 12.01 0.64 -12.97
N SER A 188 11.04 1.55 -12.92
CA SER A 188 11.14 2.93 -13.43
C SER A 188 10.20 3.85 -12.65
N ASP A 189 10.39 5.16 -12.77
CA ASP A 189 9.49 6.20 -12.22
C ASP A 189 8.96 7.09 -13.36
N ILE A 190 7.82 7.76 -13.15
CA ILE A 190 7.32 8.82 -14.01
C ILE A 190 7.81 10.17 -13.47
N ARG A 191 8.53 10.92 -14.30
CA ARG A 191 9.05 12.23 -13.91
C ARG A 191 7.91 13.23 -13.66
N LYS A 192 7.83 13.73 -12.41
CA LYS A 192 6.81 14.72 -11.97
C LYS A 192 5.38 14.27 -12.32
N ALA A 193 5.06 12.98 -12.12
CA ALA A 193 3.84 12.31 -12.60
C ALA A 193 2.54 13.12 -12.50
N PHE A 194 2.15 13.59 -11.30
CA PHE A 194 0.92 14.38 -11.12
C PHE A 194 0.91 15.67 -11.94
N LEU A 195 2.07 16.33 -12.07
CA LEU A 195 2.19 17.61 -12.77
C LEU A 195 2.11 17.46 -14.30
N GLN A 196 2.12 16.22 -14.83
CA GLN A 196 1.90 15.95 -16.25
C GLN A 196 0.40 15.92 -16.62
N ILE A 197 -0.50 15.94 -15.62
CA ILE A 197 -1.94 15.91 -15.85
C ILE A 197 -2.50 17.30 -15.61
N SER A 198 -3.16 17.85 -16.62
CA SER A 198 -3.89 19.13 -16.54
C SER A 198 -5.16 18.99 -15.72
N THR A 199 -5.50 20.05 -14.99
CA THR A 199 -6.81 20.18 -14.36
C THR A 199 -7.64 21.18 -15.14
N SER A 200 -8.94 20.92 -15.28
CA SER A 200 -9.88 21.95 -15.73
C SER A 200 -9.73 23.22 -14.86
N PRO A 201 -9.79 24.43 -15.43
CA PRO A 201 -9.62 25.68 -14.67
C PRO A 201 -10.50 25.71 -13.42
N THR A 202 -9.86 25.86 -12.25
CA THR A 202 -10.55 25.88 -10.97
C THR A 202 -9.87 26.82 -9.99
N ASP A 203 -10.68 27.54 -9.20
CA ASP A 203 -10.19 28.42 -8.15
C ASP A 203 -10.10 27.72 -6.78
N TYR A 204 -10.32 26.41 -6.73
CA TYR A 204 -10.14 25.60 -5.50
C TYR A 204 -8.69 25.21 -5.21
N LEU A 205 -7.77 25.48 -6.15
CA LEU A 205 -6.36 25.15 -6.04
C LEU A 205 -5.48 26.41 -6.00
N ARG A 206 -5.98 27.51 -5.41
CA ARG A 206 -5.19 28.73 -5.24
C ARG A 206 -4.16 28.55 -4.12
N PHE A 207 -3.07 29.30 -4.17
CA PHE A 207 -2.10 29.40 -3.09
C PHE A 207 -1.35 30.72 -3.14
N LEU A 208 -0.63 31.03 -2.05
CA LEU A 208 0.09 32.28 -1.87
C LEU A 208 1.61 32.05 -1.97
N TRP A 209 2.33 32.94 -2.65
CA TRP A 209 3.79 33.00 -2.62
C TRP A 209 4.28 34.45 -2.70
N TRP A 210 5.55 34.69 -2.37
CA TRP A 210 6.13 36.03 -2.37
C TRP A 210 6.52 36.44 -3.79
N GLU A 211 6.07 37.62 -4.21
CA GLU A 211 6.67 38.32 -5.34
C GLU A 211 7.95 39.02 -4.90
N ASN A 212 7.85 39.72 -3.78
CA ASN A 212 8.96 40.35 -3.12
C ASN A 212 8.82 40.13 -1.61
N TYR A 213 9.66 39.25 -1.07
CA TYR A 213 9.63 38.93 0.36
C TYR A 213 10.03 40.12 1.23
N GLU A 214 11.02 40.92 0.81
CA GLU A 214 11.50 42.09 1.57
C GLU A 214 10.41 43.16 1.72
N LYS A 215 9.64 43.37 0.65
CA LYS A 215 8.48 44.28 0.64
C LYS A 215 7.19 43.65 1.15
N ARG A 216 7.19 42.36 1.49
CA ARG A 216 6.01 41.58 1.89
C ARG A 216 4.89 41.60 0.83
N GLU A 217 5.26 41.65 -0.44
CA GLU A 217 4.33 41.61 -1.57
C GLU A 217 4.01 40.15 -1.94
N ILE A 218 2.74 39.79 -1.86
CA ILE A 218 2.24 38.43 -2.13
C ILE A 218 1.61 38.37 -3.52
N LYS A 219 1.96 37.32 -4.28
CA LYS A 219 1.24 36.88 -5.48
C LYS A 219 0.29 35.74 -5.14
N ILE A 220 -0.87 35.77 -5.80
CA ILE A 220 -1.84 34.68 -5.78
C ILE A 220 -1.64 33.85 -7.04
N TYR A 221 -1.37 32.57 -6.85
CA TYR A 221 -1.25 31.59 -7.91
C TYR A 221 -2.42 30.61 -7.85
N ARG A 222 -2.73 29.98 -8.98
CA ARG A 222 -3.57 28.77 -9.03
C ARG A 222 -2.89 27.67 -9.83
N HIS A 223 -3.17 26.42 -9.46
CA HIS A 223 -2.67 25.27 -10.20
C HIS A 223 -3.47 24.99 -11.46
N CYS A 224 -2.75 24.66 -12.53
CA CYS A 224 -3.30 24.20 -13.81
C CYS A 224 -3.08 22.69 -14.01
N ARG A 225 -2.51 22.01 -13.00
CA ARG A 225 -2.13 20.59 -13.00
C ARG A 225 -2.57 19.91 -11.71
N VAL A 226 -2.67 18.58 -11.73
CA VAL A 226 -2.96 17.79 -10.53
C VAL A 226 -1.82 17.94 -9.52
N VAL A 227 -2.15 18.25 -8.27
CA VAL A 227 -1.16 18.56 -7.23
C VAL A 227 -1.00 17.46 -6.18
N PHE A 228 0.16 17.46 -5.53
CA PHE A 228 0.35 16.68 -4.31
C PHE A 228 -0.50 17.27 -3.17
N GLY A 229 -1.25 16.41 -2.49
CA GLY A 229 -2.02 16.78 -1.29
C GLY A 229 -3.52 16.56 -1.39
N LEU A 230 -4.05 16.41 -2.61
CA LEU A 230 -5.45 16.03 -2.81
C LEU A 230 -5.63 14.53 -2.57
N SER A 231 -6.75 14.19 -1.94
CA SER A 231 -7.18 12.81 -1.67
C SER A 231 -7.45 12.04 -2.98
N SER A 232 -7.89 12.73 -4.03
CA SER A 232 -8.20 12.19 -5.36
C SER A 232 -7.00 12.10 -6.31
N SER A 233 -5.87 12.77 -6.03
CA SER A 233 -4.71 12.80 -6.96
C SER A 233 -4.18 11.41 -7.33
N PRO A 234 -3.98 10.45 -6.40
CA PRO A 234 -3.53 9.11 -6.75
C PRO A 234 -4.47 8.38 -7.71
N PHE A 235 -5.77 8.54 -7.51
CA PHE A 235 -6.79 8.01 -8.42
C PHE A 235 -6.70 8.66 -9.80
N LEU A 236 -6.68 9.99 -9.87
CA LEU A 236 -6.62 10.70 -11.15
C LEU A 236 -5.38 10.31 -11.97
N LEU A 237 -4.22 10.13 -11.33
CA LEU A 237 -3.02 9.64 -12.00
C LEU A 237 -3.20 8.22 -12.55
N MET A 238 -3.65 7.29 -11.70
CA MET A 238 -3.85 5.89 -12.11
C MET A 238 -4.89 5.74 -13.20
N ALA A 239 -6.03 6.41 -13.07
CA ALA A 239 -7.11 6.39 -14.06
C ALA A 239 -6.63 6.96 -15.41
N THR A 240 -5.86 8.05 -15.40
CA THR A 240 -5.26 8.62 -16.61
C THR A 240 -4.28 7.67 -17.29
N ILE A 241 -3.40 7.02 -16.52
CA ILE A 241 -2.45 6.04 -17.05
C ILE A 241 -3.21 4.86 -17.67
N TYR A 242 -4.21 4.31 -16.98
CA TYR A 242 -5.00 3.19 -17.49
C TYR A 242 -5.79 3.56 -18.73
N HIS A 243 -6.48 4.71 -18.72
CA HIS A 243 -7.21 5.22 -19.87
C HIS A 243 -6.32 5.43 -21.09
N HIS A 244 -5.06 5.84 -20.89
CA HIS A 244 -4.08 5.92 -21.98
C HIS A 244 -3.68 4.53 -22.50
N LEU A 245 -3.27 3.63 -21.60
CA LEU A 245 -2.78 2.30 -21.96
C LEU A 245 -3.85 1.42 -22.61
N GLU A 246 -5.13 1.60 -22.26
CA GLU A 246 -6.25 0.88 -22.89
C GLU A 246 -6.46 1.24 -24.36
N LYS A 247 -6.00 2.43 -24.79
CA LYS A 247 -6.04 2.86 -26.20
C LYS A 247 -4.90 2.28 -27.04
N GLU A 248 -3.85 1.77 -26.39
CA GLU A 248 -2.65 1.27 -27.05
C GLU A 248 -2.77 -0.23 -27.35
N ARG A 249 -2.64 -0.60 -28.63
CA ARG A 249 -2.79 -1.99 -29.10
C ARG A 249 -1.45 -2.72 -29.17
N ASN A 250 -0.70 -2.77 -28.07
CA ASN A 250 0.54 -3.55 -28.00
C ASN A 250 0.68 -4.30 -26.66
N ASP A 251 1.43 -5.40 -26.69
CA ASP A 251 1.63 -6.30 -25.55
C ASP A 251 2.38 -5.63 -24.38
N VAL A 252 3.27 -4.69 -24.68
CA VAL A 252 3.99 -3.90 -23.66
C VAL A 252 3.04 -2.97 -22.91
N ALA A 253 2.04 -2.37 -23.56
CA ALA A 253 1.04 -1.52 -22.93
C ALA A 253 0.17 -2.32 -21.94
N VAL A 254 -0.24 -3.55 -22.34
CA VAL A 254 -0.93 -4.49 -21.45
C VAL A 254 -0.08 -4.83 -20.24
N LYS A 255 1.21 -5.15 -20.47
CA LYS A 255 2.16 -5.43 -19.38
C LYS A 255 2.42 -4.22 -18.49
N LEU A 256 2.50 -3.02 -19.05
CA LEU A 256 2.68 -1.77 -18.32
C LEU A 256 1.50 -1.49 -17.40
N LYS A 257 0.27 -1.68 -17.89
CA LYS A 257 -0.96 -1.51 -17.10
C LYS A 257 -0.90 -2.36 -15.83
N ASP A 258 -0.37 -3.57 -15.98
CA ASP A 258 -0.17 -4.54 -14.92
C ASP A 258 1.04 -4.30 -14.01
N SER A 259 1.92 -3.37 -14.39
CA SER A 259 3.19 -3.06 -13.72
C SER A 259 3.17 -1.70 -13.01
N PHE A 260 2.17 -0.84 -13.28
CA PHE A 260 2.06 0.47 -12.65
C PHE A 260 1.47 0.42 -11.25
N TYR A 261 2.06 1.21 -10.35
CA TYR A 261 1.45 1.66 -9.12
C TYR A 261 1.78 3.12 -8.90
N VAL A 262 0.76 3.97 -9.02
CA VAL A 262 0.86 5.42 -8.98
C VAL A 262 1.91 5.90 -10.01
N ASP A 263 3.07 6.36 -9.55
CA ASP A 263 4.15 6.88 -10.38
C ASP A 263 5.22 5.83 -10.74
N ASN A 264 5.20 4.64 -10.11
CA ASN A 264 6.26 3.64 -10.30
C ASN A 264 5.83 2.53 -11.26
N VAL A 265 6.75 2.13 -12.13
CA VAL A 265 6.70 0.88 -12.90
C VAL A 265 7.52 -0.17 -12.15
N VAL A 266 6.94 -1.34 -11.92
CA VAL A 266 7.62 -2.50 -11.35
C VAL A 266 7.23 -3.73 -12.15
N ALA A 267 8.16 -4.25 -12.95
CA ALA A 267 7.91 -5.31 -13.91
C ALA A 267 9.01 -6.37 -13.91
N SER A 268 8.74 -7.52 -14.53
CA SER A 268 9.77 -8.54 -14.77
C SER A 268 9.66 -9.13 -16.17
N VAL A 269 10.79 -9.50 -16.77
CA VAL A 269 10.94 -10.05 -18.13
C VAL A 269 11.84 -11.29 -18.12
N GLN A 270 11.83 -12.11 -19.18
CA GLN A 270 12.57 -13.38 -19.17
C GLN A 270 14.06 -13.22 -19.48
N ASN A 271 14.41 -12.25 -20.34
CA ASN A 271 15.76 -12.10 -20.88
C ASN A 271 16.04 -10.64 -21.26
N GLU A 272 17.29 -10.35 -21.61
CA GLU A 272 17.76 -8.99 -21.92
C GLU A 272 17.13 -8.39 -23.17
N ILE A 273 16.79 -9.21 -24.16
CA ILE A 273 16.11 -8.76 -25.38
C ILE A 273 14.72 -8.23 -25.03
N GLU A 274 13.97 -8.99 -24.22
CA GLU A 274 12.67 -8.54 -23.71
C GLU A 274 12.79 -7.30 -22.83
N LEU A 275 13.87 -7.18 -22.04
CA LEU A 275 14.12 -6.01 -21.21
C LEU A 275 14.26 -4.74 -22.04
N GLN A 276 15.15 -4.77 -23.04
CA GLN A 276 15.37 -3.64 -23.94
C GLN A 276 14.09 -3.28 -24.69
N ARG A 277 13.39 -4.29 -25.25
CA ARG A 277 12.10 -4.09 -25.92
C ARG A 277 11.07 -3.45 -24.99
N PHE A 278 10.97 -3.93 -23.75
CA PHE A 278 10.06 -3.38 -22.76
C PHE A 278 10.37 -1.91 -22.45
N GLN A 279 11.63 -1.57 -22.17
CA GLN A 279 12.04 -0.19 -21.88
C GLN A 279 11.76 0.75 -23.06
N THR A 280 12.15 0.37 -24.27
CA THR A 280 11.98 1.20 -25.47
C THR A 280 10.50 1.44 -25.77
N ILE A 281 9.69 0.38 -25.85
CA ILE A 281 8.27 0.52 -26.18
C ILE A 281 7.52 1.22 -25.04
N ALA A 282 7.87 0.97 -23.78
CA ALA A 282 7.27 1.65 -22.64
C ALA A 282 7.49 3.17 -22.69
N CYS A 283 8.72 3.61 -22.96
CA CYS A 283 9.03 5.02 -23.15
C CYS A 283 8.24 5.62 -24.31
N GLN A 284 8.18 4.92 -25.45
CA GLN A 284 7.42 5.38 -26.63
C GLN A 284 5.93 5.56 -26.30
N VAL A 285 5.30 4.53 -25.72
CA VAL A 285 3.89 4.56 -25.33
C VAL A 285 3.61 5.72 -24.37
N MET A 286 4.31 5.78 -23.23
CA MET A 286 4.04 6.78 -22.20
C MET A 286 4.34 8.21 -22.67
N SER A 287 5.33 8.39 -23.55
CA SER A 287 5.66 9.71 -24.10
C SER A 287 4.51 10.34 -24.91
N LYS A 288 3.67 9.53 -25.56
CA LYS A 288 2.48 10.01 -26.29
C LYS A 288 1.46 10.68 -25.36
N ALA A 289 1.45 10.30 -24.08
CA ALA A 289 0.60 10.89 -23.04
C ALA A 289 1.26 12.05 -22.28
N GLY A 290 2.49 12.43 -22.65
CA GLY A 290 3.28 13.42 -21.91
C GLY A 290 3.91 12.87 -20.62
N PHE A 291 3.95 11.55 -20.45
CA PHE A 291 4.60 10.90 -19.31
C PHE A 291 6.01 10.44 -19.68
N GLU A 292 7.02 11.06 -19.06
CA GLU A 292 8.42 10.69 -19.22
C GLU A 292 8.80 9.60 -18.19
N LEU A 293 9.07 8.38 -18.66
CA LEU A 293 9.65 7.32 -17.84
C LEU A 293 11.16 7.54 -17.64
N THR A 294 11.62 7.47 -16.40
CA THR A 294 13.00 7.77 -16.02
C THR A 294 13.46 6.91 -14.84
N GLY A 295 14.75 6.96 -14.54
CA GLY A 295 15.32 6.25 -13.38
C GLY A 295 15.23 4.73 -13.51
N TRP A 296 15.40 4.20 -14.72
CA TRP A 296 15.43 2.77 -14.97
C TRP A 296 16.49 2.08 -14.12
N VAL A 297 16.10 0.96 -13.52
CA VAL A 297 17.00 0.05 -12.81
C VAL A 297 16.58 -1.38 -13.14
N SER A 298 17.53 -2.22 -13.52
CA SER A 298 17.29 -3.63 -13.87
C SER A 298 18.28 -4.59 -13.23
N SER A 299 17.95 -5.89 -13.21
CA SER A 299 18.84 -6.97 -12.72
C SER A 299 20.17 -7.09 -13.48
N THR A 300 20.31 -6.48 -14.66
CA THR A 300 21.50 -6.62 -15.53
C THR A 300 22.41 -5.40 -15.54
N GLU A 301 21.92 -4.25 -15.08
CA GLU A 301 22.74 -3.04 -14.99
C GLU A 301 23.67 -3.11 -13.78
N GLN A 302 24.99 -3.15 -14.03
CA GLN A 302 25.98 -2.92 -12.99
C GLN A 302 25.86 -1.48 -12.51
N GLN A 303 25.24 -1.27 -11.35
CA GLN A 303 25.12 0.06 -10.77
C GLN A 303 26.51 0.60 -10.40
N ASN A 304 26.78 1.88 -10.72
CA ASN A 304 27.89 2.63 -10.15
C ASN A 304 27.82 2.53 -8.61
N GLN A 305 28.97 2.29 -7.98
CA GLN A 305 29.19 1.79 -6.61
C GLN A 305 28.47 2.53 -5.45
N GLU A 306 27.76 3.63 -5.69
CA GLU A 306 27.18 4.50 -4.65
C GLU A 306 25.77 4.09 -4.17
N LYS A 307 25.02 3.30 -4.93
CA LYS A 307 23.72 2.77 -4.47
C LYS A 307 23.64 1.28 -4.79
N THR A 308 23.52 0.45 -3.77
CA THR A 308 23.39 -1.01 -3.94
C THR A 308 21.93 -1.48 -3.87
N LYS A 309 21.04 -0.68 -3.25
CA LYS A 309 19.62 -1.03 -3.03
C LYS A 309 18.66 0.08 -3.43
N CYS A 310 17.58 -0.29 -4.11
CA CYS A 310 16.47 0.60 -4.45
C CYS A 310 15.18 0.21 -3.71
N SER A 311 14.31 1.18 -3.41
CA SER A 311 13.03 0.89 -2.75
C SER A 311 11.98 0.46 -3.77
N VAL A 312 11.30 -0.65 -3.50
CA VAL A 312 10.21 -1.19 -4.34
C VAL A 312 9.01 -1.47 -3.45
N PHE A 313 8.01 -0.58 -3.50
CA PHE A 313 6.80 -0.63 -2.68
C PHE A 313 7.01 -0.93 -1.19
N GLY A 314 8.03 -0.30 -0.61
CA GLY A 314 8.38 -0.40 0.82
C GLY A 314 9.26 -1.59 1.19
N LEU A 315 9.62 -2.45 0.23
CA LEU A 315 10.78 -3.34 0.33
C LEU A 315 12.02 -2.65 -0.24
N LEU A 316 13.18 -3.23 0.00
CA LEU A 316 14.44 -2.91 -0.67
C LEU A 316 14.79 -4.05 -1.62
N TRP A 317 15.11 -3.70 -2.86
CA TRP A 317 15.59 -4.62 -3.87
C TRP A 317 17.04 -4.31 -4.18
N GLU A 318 17.88 -5.34 -4.22
CA GLU A 318 19.28 -5.29 -4.62
C GLU A 318 19.41 -5.91 -6.03
N PRO A 319 19.56 -5.11 -7.10
CA PRO A 319 19.49 -5.62 -8.46
C PRO A 319 20.57 -6.65 -8.81
N ASN A 320 21.79 -6.46 -8.28
CA ASN A 320 22.95 -7.32 -8.56
C ASN A 320 22.81 -8.73 -7.99
N THR A 321 22.26 -8.87 -6.77
CA THR A 321 22.03 -10.18 -6.13
C THR A 321 20.62 -10.71 -6.38
N ASP A 322 19.74 -9.84 -6.88
CA ASP A 322 18.32 -10.07 -7.12
C ASP A 322 17.52 -10.48 -5.87
N LEU A 323 17.86 -9.86 -4.73
CA LEU A 323 17.26 -10.14 -3.42
C LEU A 323 16.37 -9.00 -2.93
N LEU A 324 15.31 -9.36 -2.20
CA LEU A 324 14.38 -8.46 -1.55
C LEU A 324 14.56 -8.53 -0.02
N THR A 325 14.57 -7.37 0.64
CA THR A 325 14.64 -7.25 2.11
C THR A 325 13.65 -6.20 2.63
N CYS A 326 13.28 -6.28 3.91
CA CYS A 326 12.50 -5.20 4.54
C CYS A 326 13.35 -3.93 4.71
N ASP A 327 12.71 -2.76 4.59
CA ASP A 327 13.37 -1.48 4.90
C ASP A 327 13.31 -1.19 6.40
N LEU A 328 14.44 -1.37 7.09
CA LEU A 328 14.56 -1.17 8.54
C LEU A 328 15.37 0.10 8.89
N ARG A 329 15.75 0.93 7.91
CA ARG A 329 16.68 2.07 8.11
C ARG A 329 16.18 3.13 9.09
N ASN A 330 14.87 3.27 9.24
CA ASN A 330 14.25 4.32 10.07
C ASN A 330 13.69 3.81 11.41
N ILE A 331 14.06 2.59 11.82
CA ILE A 331 13.60 1.99 13.08
C ILE A 331 14.59 2.37 14.17
N SER A 332 14.09 3.09 15.18
CA SER A 332 14.85 3.31 16.41
C SER A 332 14.68 2.10 17.32
N THR A 333 15.78 1.63 17.88
CA THR A 333 15.81 0.62 18.95
C THR A 333 15.61 1.24 20.33
N GLU A 334 15.70 2.58 20.43
CA GLU A 334 15.52 3.30 21.68
C GLU A 334 14.03 3.52 21.98
N LEU A 335 13.65 3.17 23.21
CA LEU A 335 12.32 3.40 23.75
C LEU A 335 12.34 4.61 24.68
N ASN A 336 11.25 5.37 24.69
CA ASN A 336 11.09 6.45 25.64
C ASN A 336 10.77 5.86 27.02
N ASP A 337 11.07 6.61 28.09
CA ASP A 337 10.74 6.23 29.47
C ASP A 337 9.23 5.98 29.67
N THR A 338 8.41 6.62 28.84
CA THR A 338 6.96 6.46 28.73
C THR A 338 6.59 5.66 27.48
N CYS A 339 7.17 4.48 27.31
CA CYS A 339 6.81 3.56 26.22
C CYS A 339 5.29 3.34 26.19
N SER A 340 4.62 3.94 25.20
CA SER A 340 3.16 4.00 25.09
C SER A 340 2.65 3.14 23.94
N LYS A 341 1.33 2.93 23.87
CA LYS A 341 0.70 2.24 22.72
C LYS A 341 0.97 2.97 21.41
N ARG A 342 1.00 4.30 21.43
CA ARG A 342 1.34 5.10 20.25
C ARG A 342 2.76 4.82 19.77
N GLN A 343 3.73 4.75 20.68
CA GLN A 343 5.12 4.44 20.33
C GLN A 343 5.26 3.02 19.79
N LEU A 344 4.64 2.02 20.46
CA LEU A 344 4.63 0.63 20.00
C LEU A 344 4.08 0.51 18.58
N LEU A 345 2.92 1.12 18.30
CA LEU A 345 2.32 1.08 16.97
C LEU A 345 3.17 1.81 15.93
N SER A 346 3.68 2.99 16.27
CA SER A 346 4.52 3.80 15.38
C SER A 346 5.75 3.03 14.93
N ILE A 347 6.45 2.37 15.84
CA ILE A 347 7.63 1.55 15.52
C ILE A 347 7.22 0.32 14.71
N SER A 348 6.18 -0.39 15.13
CA SER A 348 5.72 -1.62 14.45
C SER A 348 5.31 -1.38 13.00
N GLN A 349 4.64 -0.26 12.72
CA GLN A 349 4.17 0.11 11.38
C GLN A 349 5.29 0.59 10.44
N LYS A 350 6.51 0.84 10.96
CA LYS A 350 7.67 1.10 10.11
C LYS A 350 8.15 -0.16 9.38
N ILE A 351 7.87 -1.35 9.92
CA ILE A 351 8.13 -2.62 9.23
C ILE A 351 6.98 -2.87 8.27
N PHE A 352 7.18 -2.47 7.02
CA PHE A 352 6.20 -2.68 5.96
C PHE A 352 6.59 -3.87 5.10
N ASP A 353 5.75 -4.90 5.13
CA ASP A 353 5.91 -6.13 4.35
C ASP A 353 4.59 -6.49 3.67
N PRO A 354 4.42 -6.12 2.39
CA PRO A 354 3.16 -6.36 1.66
C PRO A 354 2.86 -7.83 1.36
N ILE A 355 3.90 -8.66 1.25
CA ILE A 355 3.78 -10.08 0.87
C ILE A 355 3.85 -10.99 2.10
N GLY A 356 4.30 -10.50 3.25
CA GLY A 356 4.16 -11.18 4.53
C GLY A 356 5.22 -12.24 4.84
N PHE A 357 6.41 -12.18 4.24
CA PHE A 357 7.52 -13.07 4.63
C PHE A 357 8.04 -12.85 6.06
N THR A 358 7.66 -11.72 6.68
CA THR A 358 7.91 -11.36 8.08
C THR A 358 6.66 -11.44 8.95
N ALA A 359 5.56 -12.01 8.43
CA ALA A 359 4.27 -12.10 9.13
C ALA A 359 4.35 -12.74 10.54
N PRO A 360 5.20 -13.75 10.81
CA PRO A 360 5.40 -14.28 12.16
C PRO A 360 6.01 -13.27 13.13
N VAL A 361 6.98 -12.47 12.68
CA VAL A 361 7.68 -11.47 13.51
C VAL A 361 6.80 -10.26 13.75
N THR A 362 6.13 -9.77 12.71
CA THR A 362 5.24 -8.61 12.80
C THR A 362 3.91 -8.91 13.49
N LEU A 363 3.63 -10.18 13.81
CA LEU A 363 2.48 -10.56 14.64
C LEU A 363 2.69 -10.19 16.11
N ILE A 364 3.92 -10.29 16.63
CA ILE A 364 4.21 -10.08 18.06
C ILE A 364 3.74 -8.71 18.56
N PRO A 365 4.05 -7.58 17.91
CA PRO A 365 3.55 -6.29 18.39
C PRO A 365 2.02 -6.14 18.32
N LYS A 366 1.36 -6.84 17.40
CA LYS A 366 -0.12 -6.86 17.32
C LYS A 366 -0.71 -7.58 18.52
N LEU A 367 -0.09 -8.68 18.96
CA LEU A 367 -0.47 -9.41 20.17
C LEU A 367 -0.23 -8.58 21.44
N LEU A 368 0.92 -7.90 21.53
CA LEU A 368 1.21 -6.99 22.64
C LEU A 368 0.21 -5.84 22.72
N MET A 369 -0.13 -5.26 21.58
CA MET A 369 -1.14 -4.22 21.51
C MET A 369 -2.52 -4.73 21.95
N GLN A 370 -2.91 -5.94 21.52
CA GLN A 370 -4.15 -6.57 21.97
C GLN A 370 -4.15 -6.85 23.47
N LYS A 371 -3.04 -7.34 24.03
CA LYS A 371 -2.84 -7.59 25.47
C LYS A 371 -2.99 -6.29 26.27
N ALA A 372 -2.38 -5.20 25.81
CA ALA A 372 -2.51 -3.88 26.43
C ALA A 372 -3.98 -3.41 26.50
N TRP A 373 -4.76 -3.63 25.44
CA TRP A 373 -6.19 -3.25 25.44
C TRP A 373 -7.08 -4.19 26.24
N LYS A 374 -6.83 -5.50 26.17
CA LYS A 374 -7.67 -6.48 26.84
C LYS A 374 -7.58 -6.35 28.35
N ASN A 375 -6.35 -6.21 28.86
CA ASN A 375 -6.05 -6.37 30.28
C ASN A 375 -5.99 -5.04 31.05
N TYR A 376 -5.70 -3.90 30.40
CA TYR A 376 -5.38 -2.65 31.11
C TYR A 376 -6.21 -1.43 30.70
N GLU A 377 -7.01 -1.51 29.63
CA GLU A 377 -7.89 -0.43 29.12
C GLU A 377 -7.22 0.95 28.95
N LEU A 378 -5.90 0.97 28.75
CA LEU A 378 -5.11 2.21 28.71
C LEU A 378 -5.54 3.15 27.56
N THR A 379 -5.24 4.45 27.67
CA THR A 379 -5.31 5.41 26.56
C THR A 379 -4.03 5.36 25.72
N TRP A 380 -3.97 6.08 24.59
CA TRP A 380 -2.86 5.97 23.62
C TRP A 380 -1.47 6.30 24.18
N ASP A 381 -1.42 7.31 25.04
CA ASP A 381 -0.19 7.96 25.49
C ASP A 381 0.20 7.56 26.92
N GLN A 382 -0.59 6.68 27.56
CA GLN A 382 -0.27 6.09 28.86
C GLN A 382 0.89 5.09 28.75
N LYS A 383 1.70 5.02 29.82
CA LYS A 383 2.81 4.08 29.96
C LYS A 383 2.30 2.64 29.96
N LEU A 384 2.94 1.80 29.15
CA LEU A 384 2.64 0.38 29.09
C LEU A 384 3.16 -0.35 30.35
N PRO A 385 2.49 -1.43 30.79
CA PRO A 385 2.94 -2.27 31.90
C PRO A 385 4.35 -2.83 31.64
N PRO A 386 5.18 -3.02 32.69
CA PRO A 386 6.56 -3.47 32.55
C PRO A 386 6.71 -4.76 31.73
N GLU A 387 5.82 -5.73 31.93
CA GLU A 387 5.78 -7.00 31.19
C GLU A 387 5.68 -6.79 29.67
N ILE A 388 4.76 -5.93 29.22
CA ILE A 388 4.58 -5.63 27.79
C ILE A 388 5.78 -4.87 27.23
N VAL A 389 6.37 -3.96 28.02
CA VAL A 389 7.55 -3.22 27.62
C VAL A 389 8.75 -4.15 27.46
N GLU A 390 8.92 -5.12 28.36
CA GLU A 390 9.99 -6.12 28.28
C GLU A 390 9.85 -7.04 27.07
N GLU A 391 8.64 -7.59 26.84
CA GLU A 391 8.36 -8.38 25.63
C GLU A 391 8.62 -7.56 24.35
N PHE A 392 8.26 -6.27 24.34
CA PHE A 392 8.50 -5.39 23.20
C PHE A 392 10.00 -5.08 23.00
N LYS A 393 10.77 -4.87 24.08
CA LYS A 393 12.22 -4.71 24.03
C LYS A 393 12.91 -5.94 23.45
N ASN A 394 12.51 -7.14 23.89
CA ASN A 394 13.05 -8.40 23.36
C ASN A 394 12.73 -8.55 21.86
N TRP A 395 11.53 -8.17 21.44
CA TRP A 395 11.17 -8.13 20.03
C TRP A 395 12.04 -7.14 19.24
N LEU A 396 12.24 -5.91 19.75
CA LEU A 396 13.08 -4.89 19.12
C LEU A 396 14.53 -5.35 18.96
N ALA A 397 15.11 -5.94 20.00
CA ALA A 397 16.47 -6.49 19.96
C ALA A 397 16.60 -7.57 18.88
N SER A 398 15.56 -8.39 18.67
CA SER A 398 15.59 -9.42 17.63
C SER A 398 15.60 -8.86 16.20
N LEU A 399 15.20 -7.60 15.97
CA LEU A 399 15.10 -7.03 14.62
C LEU A 399 16.44 -6.93 13.87
N GLU A 400 17.57 -7.07 14.56
CA GLU A 400 18.87 -7.18 13.89
C GLU A 400 18.94 -8.41 12.97
N PHE A 401 18.34 -9.53 13.37
CA PHE A 401 18.21 -10.72 12.52
C PHE A 401 17.27 -10.50 11.34
N LEU A 402 16.28 -9.59 11.47
CA LEU A 402 15.39 -9.25 10.36
C LEU A 402 16.15 -8.53 9.22
N LYS A 403 17.26 -7.85 9.52
CA LYS A 403 18.16 -7.25 8.51
C LYS A 403 18.87 -8.32 7.67
N LEU A 404 19.06 -9.53 8.22
CA LEU A 404 19.70 -10.66 7.56
C LEU A 404 18.74 -11.48 6.71
N ILE A 405 17.42 -11.34 6.92
CA ILE A 405 16.42 -12.05 6.14
C ILE A 405 16.32 -11.43 4.75
N GLN A 406 16.63 -12.25 3.74
CA GLN A 406 16.55 -11.89 2.34
C GLN A 406 15.80 -12.98 1.58
N ILE A 407 14.88 -12.58 0.70
CA ILE A 407 14.17 -13.52 -0.16
C ILE A 407 14.54 -13.24 -1.63
N PRO A 408 14.63 -14.26 -2.49
CA PRO A 408 14.86 -14.01 -3.90
C PRO A 408 13.66 -13.29 -4.51
N ARG A 409 13.93 -12.31 -5.37
CA ARG A 409 12.91 -11.70 -6.21
C ARG A 409 12.38 -12.78 -7.15
N TYR A 410 13.20 -13.33 -8.04
CA TYR A 410 12.77 -14.39 -8.95
C TYR A 410 12.35 -15.67 -8.20
N PHE A 411 11.19 -16.24 -8.55
CA PHE A 411 10.76 -17.55 -8.00
C PHE A 411 11.70 -18.71 -8.38
N GLY A 412 12.52 -18.54 -9.43
CA GLY A 412 13.62 -19.46 -9.74
C GLY A 412 13.28 -20.57 -10.75
N GLY A 413 12.19 -20.42 -11.51
CA GLY A 413 11.79 -21.33 -12.58
C GLY A 413 10.65 -20.76 -13.44
N SER A 414 10.32 -21.45 -14.53
CA SER A 414 9.08 -21.18 -15.27
C SER A 414 7.89 -21.48 -14.37
N VAL A 415 6.91 -20.59 -14.35
CA VAL A 415 5.67 -20.78 -13.58
C VAL A 415 4.60 -21.21 -14.57
N ASP A 416 4.50 -22.51 -14.78
CA ASP A 416 3.56 -23.17 -15.70
C ASP A 416 2.88 -24.39 -15.06
N GLU A 417 1.80 -24.86 -15.69
CA GLU A 417 0.96 -25.95 -15.18
C GLU A 417 1.71 -27.29 -15.04
N SER A 418 2.72 -27.52 -15.87
CA SER A 418 3.42 -28.82 -15.93
C SER A 418 4.46 -29.00 -14.83
N THR A 419 5.02 -27.89 -14.34
CA THR A 419 6.15 -27.91 -13.40
C THR A 419 5.80 -27.34 -12.03
N THR A 420 4.64 -26.71 -11.89
CA THR A 420 4.33 -25.90 -10.71
C THR A 420 3.05 -26.34 -10.02
N THR A 421 3.11 -26.44 -8.69
CA THR A 421 1.95 -26.62 -7.82
C THR A 421 1.88 -25.51 -6.77
N LEU A 422 0.67 -25.19 -6.33
CA LEU A 422 0.42 -24.17 -5.31
C LEU A 422 0.00 -24.83 -3.99
N HIS A 423 0.63 -24.47 -2.88
CA HIS A 423 0.35 -25.04 -1.56
C HIS A 423 -0.06 -23.93 -0.59
N MET A 424 -1.31 -23.97 -0.13
CA MET A 424 -1.86 -23.06 0.88
C MET A 424 -1.89 -23.76 2.22
N PHE A 425 -1.33 -23.14 3.25
CA PHE A 425 -1.40 -23.60 4.63
C PHE A 425 -2.23 -22.63 5.46
N SER A 426 -3.09 -23.17 6.33
CA SER A 426 -3.90 -22.39 7.27
C SER A 426 -3.74 -22.92 8.69
N ASP A 427 -3.67 -22.00 9.65
CA ASP A 427 -3.52 -22.31 11.06
C ASP A 427 -4.18 -21.26 11.96
N ALA A 428 -4.56 -21.65 13.17
CA ALA A 428 -5.12 -20.76 14.16
C ALA A 428 -4.65 -21.18 15.56
N SER A 429 -4.10 -20.22 16.30
CA SER A 429 -3.90 -20.32 17.73
C SER A 429 -5.06 -19.64 18.47
N GLY A 430 -5.11 -19.79 19.79
CA GLY A 430 -6.02 -18.99 20.62
C GLY A 430 -5.78 -17.47 20.54
N LYS A 431 -4.61 -17.05 20.03
CA LYS A 431 -4.18 -15.65 19.99
C LYS A 431 -4.32 -15.02 18.60
N ALA A 432 -4.15 -15.79 17.53
CA ALA A 432 -4.15 -15.29 16.16
C ALA A 432 -4.38 -16.43 15.16
N PHE A 433 -4.73 -16.08 13.93
CA PHE A 433 -4.91 -17.02 12.84
C PHE A 433 -4.19 -16.52 11.60
N ALA A 434 -3.70 -17.45 10.79
CA ALA A 434 -2.83 -17.14 9.67
C ALA A 434 -3.01 -18.09 8.50
N ALA A 435 -2.61 -17.62 7.33
CA ALA A 435 -2.44 -18.45 6.16
C ALA A 435 -1.19 -18.02 5.37
N CYS A 436 -0.54 -18.97 4.72
CA CYS A 436 0.60 -18.75 3.83
C CYS A 436 0.49 -19.61 2.57
N VAL A 437 0.98 -19.07 1.46
CA VAL A 437 0.91 -19.68 0.13
C VAL A 437 2.32 -19.82 -0.42
N PHE A 438 2.67 -21.05 -0.79
CA PHE A 438 3.96 -21.40 -1.40
C PHE A 438 3.77 -21.86 -2.85
N LEU A 439 4.68 -21.43 -3.72
CA LEU A 439 4.90 -22.06 -5.02
C LEU A 439 5.93 -23.17 -4.85
N ARG A 440 5.60 -24.36 -5.36
CA ARG A 440 6.52 -25.48 -5.54
C ARG A 440 6.77 -25.63 -7.03
N ILE A 441 8.01 -25.43 -7.45
CA ILE A 441 8.42 -25.43 -8.86
C ILE A 441 9.45 -26.54 -9.06
N GLU A 442 9.22 -27.42 -10.02
CA GLU A 442 10.16 -28.42 -10.46
C GLU A 442 10.99 -27.89 -11.64
N CYS A 443 12.31 -27.79 -11.49
CA CYS A 443 13.23 -27.39 -12.55
C CYS A 443 14.47 -28.27 -12.51
N ASP A 444 14.88 -28.84 -13.64
CA ASP A 444 16.15 -29.55 -13.80
C ASP A 444 16.42 -30.58 -12.69
N ASN A 445 15.42 -31.40 -12.38
CA ASN A 445 15.46 -32.40 -11.31
C ASN A 445 15.61 -31.85 -9.87
N LYS A 446 15.39 -30.56 -9.66
CA LYS A 446 15.35 -29.92 -8.34
C LYS A 446 13.98 -29.31 -8.07
N VAL A 447 13.51 -29.46 -6.84
CA VAL A 447 12.29 -28.83 -6.35
C VAL A 447 12.66 -27.55 -5.61
N LYS A 448 12.14 -26.41 -6.07
CA LYS A 448 12.27 -25.12 -5.40
C LYS A 448 10.93 -24.75 -4.79
N ILE A 449 10.95 -24.39 -3.51
CA ILE A 449 9.77 -23.88 -2.82
C ILE A 449 10.02 -22.44 -2.45
N LYS A 450 9.05 -21.57 -2.74
CA LYS A 450 9.12 -20.15 -2.43
C LYS A 450 7.82 -19.65 -1.87
N LEU A 451 7.89 -18.93 -0.75
CA LEU A 451 6.75 -18.20 -0.22
C LEU A 451 6.34 -17.10 -1.21
N VAL A 452 5.07 -17.13 -1.62
CA VAL A 452 4.46 -16.08 -2.44
C VAL A 452 3.89 -15.01 -1.54
N GLN A 453 2.98 -15.42 -0.63
CA GLN A 453 2.29 -14.50 0.25
C GLN A 453 1.88 -15.16 1.56
N ALA A 454 1.89 -14.40 2.66
CA ALA A 454 1.32 -14.80 3.93
C ALA A 454 0.57 -13.65 4.61
N LYS A 455 -0.41 -14.00 5.44
CA LYS A 455 -1.14 -13.04 6.28
C LYS A 455 -1.39 -13.66 7.65
N SER A 456 -1.08 -12.89 8.69
CA SER A 456 -1.42 -13.18 10.09
C SER A 456 -2.38 -12.12 10.63
N ARG A 457 -3.40 -12.57 11.38
CA ARG A 457 -4.46 -11.72 11.93
C ARG A 457 -4.73 -12.05 13.38
N VAL A 458 -4.95 -11.01 14.16
CA VAL A 458 -5.40 -11.09 15.55
C VAL A 458 -6.94 -11.03 15.55
N PRO A 459 -7.65 -11.87 16.31
CA PRO A 459 -9.10 -11.88 16.31
C PRO A 459 -9.67 -10.59 16.92
N PRO A 460 -10.78 -10.06 16.40
CA PRO A 460 -11.49 -8.95 17.01
C PRO A 460 -11.95 -9.30 18.42
N LEU A 461 -11.78 -8.34 19.34
CA LEU A 461 -12.39 -8.40 20.67
C LEU A 461 -13.81 -7.83 20.54
N LYS A 462 -14.83 -8.68 20.49
CA LYS A 462 -16.22 -8.21 20.51
C LYS A 462 -16.58 -7.83 21.94
N LYS A 463 -17.12 -6.62 22.15
CA LYS A 463 -17.79 -6.30 23.41
C LYS A 463 -19.18 -6.92 23.37
N ASP A 464 -19.48 -7.74 24.35
CA ASP A 464 -20.84 -8.19 24.61
C ASP A 464 -21.72 -6.96 24.91
N PRO A 465 -22.86 -6.77 24.22
CA PRO A 465 -23.69 -5.58 24.40
C PRO A 465 -24.28 -5.45 25.80
N ILE A 466 -24.47 -6.58 26.51
CA ILE A 466 -25.21 -6.66 27.77
C ILE A 466 -24.23 -6.66 28.94
N THR A 467 -23.23 -7.54 28.91
CA THR A 467 -22.27 -7.66 30.02
C THR A 467 -21.10 -6.69 29.89
N LYS A 468 -20.95 -6.00 28.75
CA LYS A 468 -19.79 -5.18 28.36
C LYS A 468 -18.46 -5.94 28.38
N THR A 469 -18.48 -7.27 28.54
CA THR A 469 -17.27 -8.11 28.58
C THR A 469 -16.75 -8.37 27.17
N LYS A 470 -15.43 -8.48 27.02
CA LYS A 470 -14.80 -8.80 25.73
C LYS A 470 -14.93 -10.32 25.50
N THR A 471 -15.78 -10.74 24.56
CA THR A 471 -15.98 -12.15 24.20
C THR A 471 -14.96 -12.61 23.16
N GLU A 472 -14.33 -13.74 23.43
CA GLU A 472 -13.37 -14.38 22.54
C GLU A 472 -14.07 -15.29 21.52
N MET A 473 -13.52 -15.35 20.31
CA MET A 473 -13.95 -16.34 19.33
C MET A 473 -13.36 -17.70 19.67
N SER A 474 -14.18 -18.75 19.54
CA SER A 474 -13.73 -20.12 19.75
C SER A 474 -12.71 -20.54 18.69
N ILE A 475 -11.77 -21.41 19.07
CA ILE A 475 -10.72 -21.94 18.18
C ILE A 475 -11.31 -22.48 16.86
N PRO A 476 -12.40 -23.28 16.83
CA PRO A 476 -12.97 -23.76 15.58
C PRO A 476 -13.52 -22.67 14.64
N LYS A 477 -13.84 -21.47 15.17
CA LYS A 477 -14.19 -20.31 14.34
C LYS A 477 -12.94 -19.65 13.78
N LEU A 478 -11.86 -19.55 14.58
CA LEU A 478 -10.57 -19.01 14.14
C LEU A 478 -9.93 -19.88 13.05
N GLU A 479 -9.96 -21.20 13.23
CA GLU A 479 -9.50 -22.17 12.22
C GLU A 479 -10.26 -22.01 10.90
N LEU A 480 -11.58 -21.84 10.97
CA LEU A 480 -12.39 -21.60 9.77
C LEU A 480 -12.07 -20.25 9.11
N LEU A 481 -11.79 -19.21 9.91
CA LEU A 481 -11.35 -17.91 9.38
C LEU A 481 -9.95 -18.00 8.75
N ALA A 482 -9.05 -18.81 9.29
CA ALA A 482 -7.74 -19.09 8.69
C ALA A 482 -7.89 -19.70 7.29
N ALA A 483 -8.77 -20.70 7.16
CA ALA A 483 -9.10 -21.31 5.87
C ALA A 483 -9.66 -20.29 4.86
N VAL A 484 -10.57 -19.41 5.29
CA VAL A 484 -11.13 -18.35 4.43
C VAL A 484 -10.06 -17.34 3.97
N ILE A 485 -9.17 -16.90 4.87
CA ILE A 485 -8.06 -16.02 4.46
C ILE A 485 -7.14 -16.75 3.49
N GLY A 486 -6.89 -18.05 3.72
CA GLY A 486 -6.13 -18.91 2.82
C GLY A 486 -6.70 -18.96 1.40
N THR A 487 -8.00 -19.20 1.24
CA THR A 487 -8.64 -19.23 -0.10
C THR A 487 -8.61 -17.87 -0.78
N ARG A 488 -8.81 -16.78 -0.04
CA ARG A 488 -8.67 -15.41 -0.57
C ARG A 488 -7.25 -15.13 -1.06
N LEU A 489 -6.23 -15.54 -0.30
CA LEU A 489 -4.83 -15.41 -0.70
C LEU A 489 -4.54 -16.18 -1.98
N VAL A 490 -4.96 -17.45 -2.06
CA VAL A 490 -4.81 -18.26 -3.27
C VAL A 490 -5.46 -17.60 -4.48
N ARG A 491 -6.71 -17.13 -4.35
CA ARG A 491 -7.40 -16.43 -5.45
C ARG A 491 -6.57 -15.22 -5.91
N SER A 492 -6.11 -14.40 -4.98
CA SER A 492 -5.30 -13.22 -5.28
C SER A 492 -4.00 -13.58 -6.00
N VAL A 493 -3.31 -14.63 -5.55
CA VAL A 493 -2.07 -15.12 -6.17
C VAL A 493 -2.31 -15.68 -7.57
N LYS A 494 -3.38 -16.48 -7.76
CA LYS A 494 -3.75 -17.04 -9.05
C LYS A 494 -4.05 -15.95 -10.07
N THR A 495 -4.84 -14.95 -9.69
CA THR A 495 -5.13 -13.78 -10.53
C THR A 495 -3.88 -12.95 -10.80
N SER A 496 -3.05 -12.67 -9.79
CA SER A 496 -1.88 -11.81 -9.98
C SER A 496 -0.83 -12.44 -10.90
N LEU A 497 -0.60 -13.76 -10.78
CA LEU A 497 0.39 -14.46 -11.60
C LEU A 497 -0.19 -15.01 -12.91
N ASN A 498 -1.51 -14.88 -13.13
CA ASN A 498 -2.25 -15.49 -14.24
C ASN A 498 -2.01 -17.01 -14.34
N ILE A 499 -2.33 -17.74 -13.25
CA ILE A 499 -2.06 -19.19 -13.10
C ILE A 499 -3.30 -19.97 -12.61
N HIS A 500 -4.45 -19.68 -13.21
CA HIS A 500 -5.75 -20.18 -12.74
C HIS A 500 -5.85 -21.72 -12.74
N SER A 501 -5.23 -22.35 -13.72
CA SER A 501 -5.18 -23.79 -13.99
C SER A 501 -4.18 -24.57 -13.13
N ILE A 502 -3.26 -23.90 -12.43
CA ILE A 502 -2.27 -24.59 -11.59
C ILE A 502 -2.95 -25.39 -10.47
N GLN A 503 -2.56 -26.66 -10.33
CA GLN A 503 -3.02 -27.54 -9.26
C GLN A 503 -2.73 -26.92 -7.90
N THR A 504 -3.73 -26.93 -7.03
CA THR A 504 -3.66 -26.25 -5.73
C THR A 504 -4.05 -27.18 -4.61
N PHE A 505 -3.24 -27.22 -3.56
CA PHE A 505 -3.45 -28.00 -2.36
C PHE A 505 -3.72 -27.08 -1.17
N TYR A 506 -4.81 -27.32 -0.46
CA TYR A 506 -5.21 -26.55 0.72
C TYR A 506 -5.02 -27.40 1.98
N TRP A 507 -4.07 -27.02 2.82
CA TRP A 507 -3.68 -27.74 4.03
C TRP A 507 -4.23 -27.05 5.28
N THR A 508 -4.85 -27.84 6.15
CA THR A 508 -5.30 -27.40 7.47
C THR A 508 -5.02 -28.45 8.53
N TYR A 509 -4.64 -28.04 9.73
CA TYR A 509 -4.51 -28.94 10.87
C TYR A 509 -5.85 -29.24 11.54
N SER A 510 -6.92 -28.51 11.21
CA SER A 510 -8.23 -28.69 11.84
C SER A 510 -9.05 -29.75 11.12
N LYS A 511 -9.18 -30.93 11.74
CA LYS A 511 -10.11 -31.97 11.28
C LYS A 511 -11.57 -31.49 11.29
N VAL A 512 -11.91 -30.56 12.19
CA VAL A 512 -13.26 -29.96 12.27
C VAL A 512 -13.55 -29.10 11.04
N VAL A 513 -12.62 -28.22 10.65
CA VAL A 513 -12.75 -27.41 9.44
C VAL A 513 -12.78 -28.30 8.20
N LEU A 514 -11.86 -29.26 8.11
CA LEU A 514 -11.80 -30.20 6.99
C LEU A 514 -13.11 -30.97 6.82
N CYS A 515 -13.68 -31.49 7.92
CA CYS A 515 -14.96 -32.18 7.90
C CYS A 515 -16.11 -31.27 7.42
N ARG A 516 -16.15 -30.01 7.87
CA ARG A 516 -17.16 -29.02 7.44
C ARG A 516 -17.05 -28.63 5.97
N ILE A 517 -15.84 -28.66 5.40
CA ILE A 517 -15.61 -28.37 3.99
C ILE A 517 -16.02 -29.58 3.14
N LYS A 518 -15.60 -30.79 3.52
CA LYS A 518 -15.89 -32.00 2.72
C LYS A 518 -17.36 -32.40 2.75
N ASN A 519 -18.04 -32.18 3.87
CA ASN A 519 -19.42 -32.65 4.06
C ASN A 519 -20.46 -31.54 3.92
N SER A 520 -21.64 -31.91 3.44
CA SER A 520 -22.83 -31.06 3.46
C SER A 520 -23.52 -31.17 4.82
N GLY A 521 -23.92 -30.05 5.43
CA GLY A 521 -24.58 -30.05 6.74
C GLY A 521 -25.32 -28.75 7.06
N THR A 522 -26.24 -28.82 8.03
CA THR A 522 -27.00 -27.66 8.54
C THR A 522 -26.16 -26.88 9.54
N TRP A 523 -25.32 -25.98 9.02
CA TRP A 523 -24.45 -25.14 9.84
C TRP A 523 -25.13 -23.82 10.24
N LYS A 524 -24.77 -23.30 11.43
CA LYS A 524 -25.13 -21.92 11.83
C LYS A 524 -24.64 -20.92 10.77
N THR A 525 -25.38 -19.82 10.60
CA THR A 525 -25.16 -18.80 9.55
C THR A 525 -23.70 -18.37 9.39
N PHE A 526 -22.99 -18.16 10.51
CA PHE A 526 -21.56 -17.82 10.48
C PHE A 526 -20.75 -18.86 9.70
N VAL A 527 -20.84 -20.13 10.10
CA VAL A 527 -20.08 -21.24 9.49
C VAL A 527 -20.55 -21.46 8.05
N ARG A 528 -21.86 -21.52 7.81
CA ARG A 528 -22.45 -21.72 6.48
C ARG A 528 -21.93 -20.72 5.46
N ASN A 529 -21.92 -19.43 5.81
CA ASN A 529 -21.50 -18.38 4.88
C ASN A 529 -20.00 -18.49 4.52
N ARG A 530 -19.14 -18.86 5.48
CA ARG A 530 -17.69 -19.02 5.25
C ARG A 530 -17.38 -20.29 4.46
N ILE A 531 -18.10 -21.38 4.69
CA ILE A 531 -18.00 -22.60 3.89
C ILE A 531 -18.46 -22.33 2.45
N LYS A 532 -19.57 -21.59 2.25
CA LYS A 532 -20.01 -21.16 0.91
C LYS A 532 -18.93 -20.35 0.19
N GLU A 533 -18.24 -19.46 0.89
CA GLU A 533 -17.14 -18.68 0.34
C GLU A 533 -15.91 -19.55 -0.01
N ILE A 534 -15.58 -20.54 0.82
CA ILE A 534 -14.51 -21.51 0.51
C ILE A 534 -14.85 -22.27 -0.78
N HIS A 535 -16.08 -22.78 -0.90
CA HIS A 535 -16.53 -23.50 -2.09
C HIS A 535 -16.63 -22.64 -3.34
N SER A 536 -16.78 -21.32 -3.23
CA SER A 536 -16.74 -20.44 -4.41
C SER A 536 -15.31 -20.21 -4.95
N SER A 537 -14.28 -20.75 -4.27
CA SER A 537 -12.88 -20.50 -4.62
C SER A 537 -12.00 -21.75 -4.69
N SER A 538 -12.50 -22.90 -4.22
CA SER A 538 -11.73 -24.14 -4.10
C SER A 538 -12.67 -25.35 -4.16
N SER A 539 -12.19 -26.47 -4.71
CA SER A 539 -12.93 -27.73 -4.68
C SER A 539 -12.78 -28.41 -3.32
N LYS A 540 -13.70 -29.31 -2.97
CA LYS A 540 -13.65 -30.05 -1.70
C LYS A 540 -12.51 -31.06 -1.66
N GLU A 541 -12.15 -31.58 -2.83
CA GLU A 541 -11.15 -32.60 -3.07
C GLU A 541 -9.73 -32.05 -2.86
N ASP A 542 -9.55 -30.74 -3.05
CA ASP A 542 -8.27 -30.05 -2.91
C ASP A 542 -7.85 -29.80 -1.44
N TRP A 543 -8.69 -30.17 -0.46
CA TRP A 543 -8.44 -29.96 0.96
C TRP A 543 -7.90 -31.20 1.66
N TYR A 544 -6.80 -31.00 2.39
CA TYR A 544 -6.03 -32.05 3.05
C TYR A 544 -5.69 -31.69 4.49
N TYR A 545 -5.54 -32.75 5.30
CA TYR A 545 -5.06 -32.63 6.67
C TYR A 545 -3.54 -32.53 6.68
N VAL A 546 -2.99 -31.65 7.52
CA VAL A 546 -1.55 -31.62 7.83
C VAL A 546 -1.34 -31.61 9.36
N PRO A 547 -0.42 -32.44 9.90
CA PRO A 547 -0.06 -32.35 11.32
C PRO A 547 0.52 -30.98 11.68
N SER A 548 0.27 -30.50 12.92
CA SER A 548 0.68 -29.15 13.36
C SER A 548 2.19 -28.88 13.20
N HIS A 549 3.07 -29.85 13.53
CA HIS A 549 4.51 -29.72 13.37
C HIS A 549 5.00 -29.66 11.90
N MET A 550 4.14 -30.06 10.95
CA MET A 550 4.42 -29.97 9.50
C MET A 550 3.70 -28.78 8.85
N ASN A 551 2.87 -28.04 9.61
CA ASN A 551 2.04 -26.96 9.10
C ASN A 551 2.84 -25.65 9.04
N ALA A 552 3.12 -25.17 7.82
CA ALA A 552 3.87 -23.94 7.62
C ALA A 552 3.19 -22.70 8.21
N ALA A 553 1.87 -22.74 8.43
CA ALA A 553 1.12 -21.61 8.97
C ALA A 553 1.16 -21.50 10.51
N ASP A 554 1.61 -22.54 11.23
CA ASP A 554 1.64 -22.55 12.71
C ASP A 554 2.53 -21.41 13.27
N ILE A 555 3.74 -21.24 12.73
CA ILE A 555 4.62 -20.14 13.14
C ILE A 555 4.01 -18.76 12.86
N ALA A 556 3.23 -18.62 11.78
CA ALA A 556 2.57 -17.38 11.42
C ALA A 556 1.32 -17.09 12.26
N SER A 557 0.68 -18.12 12.85
CA SER A 557 -0.49 -17.98 13.73
C SER A 557 -0.10 -17.78 15.20
N ARG A 558 1.10 -18.22 15.62
CA ARG A 558 1.64 -18.06 16.97
C ARG A 558 2.55 -16.83 17.12
N GLY A 559 3.28 -16.52 16.06
CA GLY A 559 4.34 -15.52 16.04
C GLY A 559 5.67 -16.07 16.57
N CYS A 560 6.76 -15.42 16.19
CA CYS A 560 8.10 -15.75 16.67
C CYS A 560 9.00 -14.51 16.68
N ASN A 561 10.17 -14.60 17.31
CA ASN A 561 11.20 -13.58 17.18
C ASN A 561 11.92 -13.69 15.81
N ALA A 562 12.61 -12.64 15.38
CA ALA A 562 13.23 -12.64 14.06
C ALA A 562 14.42 -13.61 13.93
N GLN A 563 15.10 -13.94 15.03
CA GLN A 563 16.17 -14.95 15.03
C GLN A 563 15.61 -16.34 14.68
N THR A 564 14.51 -16.75 15.31
CA THR A 564 13.81 -18.00 15.01
C THR A 564 13.35 -18.03 13.56
N LEU A 565 12.76 -16.94 13.06
CA LEU A 565 12.32 -16.86 11.67
C LEU A 565 13.49 -17.04 10.69
N PHE A 566 14.63 -16.39 10.99
CA PHE A 566 15.85 -16.48 10.20
C PHE A 566 16.40 -17.92 10.19
N SER A 567 16.56 -18.54 11.35
CA SER A 567 17.09 -19.90 11.48
C SER A 567 16.24 -20.95 10.75
N LEU A 568 14.92 -20.77 10.73
CA LEU A 568 14.00 -21.69 10.05
C LEU A 568 13.96 -21.53 8.54
N CYS A 569 14.49 -20.42 7.99
CA CYS A 569 14.38 -20.08 6.57
C CYS A 569 12.93 -20.23 6.06
N TRP A 570 11.95 -19.76 6.85
CA TRP A 570 10.52 -20.08 6.66
C TRP A 570 9.98 -19.81 5.24
N TRP A 571 10.54 -18.82 4.54
CA TRP A 571 10.19 -18.48 3.17
C TRP A 571 10.60 -19.54 2.12
N GLU A 572 11.42 -20.52 2.49
CA GLU A 572 11.73 -21.70 1.68
C GLU A 572 10.74 -22.85 1.86
N GLY A 573 9.75 -22.68 2.73
CA GLY A 573 8.68 -23.63 2.97
C GLY A 573 9.11 -24.95 3.63
N PRO A 574 8.15 -25.84 3.90
CA PRO A 574 8.41 -27.11 4.57
C PRO A 574 9.33 -28.03 3.76
N ILE A 575 10.27 -28.68 4.44
CA ILE A 575 11.25 -29.59 3.83
C ILE A 575 10.56 -30.75 3.11
N TRP A 576 9.46 -31.28 3.64
CA TRP A 576 8.76 -32.42 3.06
C TRP A 576 8.18 -32.13 1.67
N LEU A 577 7.90 -30.87 1.32
CA LEU A 577 7.48 -30.48 -0.03
C LEU A 577 8.62 -30.53 -1.05
N LYS A 578 9.89 -30.58 -0.61
CA LYS A 578 11.07 -30.69 -1.49
C LYS A 578 11.24 -32.12 -2.02
N ASN A 579 10.61 -33.11 -1.37
CA ASN A 579 10.65 -34.49 -1.81
C ASN A 579 9.77 -34.68 -3.07
N ARG A 580 10.20 -35.56 -3.98
CA ARG A 580 9.47 -35.88 -5.22
C ARG A 580 8.33 -36.89 -5.03
N SER A 581 7.94 -37.17 -3.79
CA SER A 581 7.03 -38.27 -3.47
C SER A 581 6.10 -37.91 -2.31
N SER A 582 4.83 -37.65 -2.66
CA SER A 582 3.65 -38.34 -2.12
C SER A 582 2.50 -38.17 -3.10
#